data_AF-A0A951BDN7-F1
#
_entry.id   AF-A0A951BDN7-F1
#
_cell.length_a   1.000
_cell.length_b   1.000
_cell.length_c   1.000
_cell.angle_alpha   90.00
_cell.angle_beta   90.00
_cell.angle_gamma   90.00
#
_symmetry.space_group_name_H-M   'P 1'
#
loop_
_entity.id
_entity.type
_entity.pdbx_description
1 polymer ?
#
loop_
_entity_poly.entity_id
_entity_poly.type
_entity_poly.pdbx_seq_one_letter_code
_entity_poly.pdbx_strand_id
1 'polypeptide(L)'
;MAPAIAVNGHPARAADADALVAAAREGALGAAQPAPSGRHMPWPNDPYVLGEPRYQVLRALLTGSVAPAEVISTLIESGLRGMGGAGFPTGKKWELVAAQPGAVKYAICNGATVVNRGTSRHFPVCTGCTVGPR
;
A
#
# COMPACT_ATOMS: atom_id res chain seq x y z
N MET A 1 -20.42 -6.88 0.21
CA MET A 1 -21.60 -7.59 0.74
C MET A 1 -21.11 -8.61 1.75
N ALA A 2 -21.63 -8.57 2.98
CA ALA A 2 -21.44 -9.62 3.97
C ALA A 2 -22.67 -10.54 3.94
N PRO A 3 -22.56 -11.81 4.39
CA PRO A 3 -21.35 -12.51 4.81
C PRO A 3 -20.38 -12.81 3.66
N ALA A 4 -19.08 -12.85 3.96
CA ALA A 4 -18.02 -13.18 3.02
C ALA A 4 -17.09 -14.21 3.66
N ILE A 5 -16.70 -15.22 2.88
CA ILE A 5 -15.81 -16.30 3.30
C ILE A 5 -14.61 -16.27 2.35
N ALA A 6 -13.42 -16.56 2.86
CA ALA A 6 -12.27 -16.88 2.04
C ALA A 6 -11.49 -18.05 2.65
N VAL A 7 -11.09 -18.99 1.81
CA VAL A 7 -10.28 -20.15 2.20
C VAL A 7 -9.01 -20.12 1.36
N ASN A 8 -7.86 -20.10 2.02
CA ASN A 8 -6.55 -20.10 1.36
C ASN A 8 -6.37 -18.99 0.30
N GLY A 9 -6.91 -17.80 0.61
CA GLY A 9 -6.85 -16.63 -0.27
C GLY A 9 -7.94 -16.57 -1.35
N HIS A 10 -8.78 -17.60 -1.46
CA HIS A 10 -9.86 -17.66 -2.46
C HIS A 10 -11.21 -17.30 -1.82
N PRO A 11 -11.92 -16.28 -2.34
CA PRO A 11 -13.28 -16.00 -1.92
C PRO A 11 -14.19 -17.22 -2.13
N ALA A 12 -15.00 -17.54 -1.14
CA ALA A 12 -16.01 -18.58 -1.16
C ALA A 12 -17.39 -18.01 -0.84
N ARG A 13 -18.43 -18.71 -1.29
CA ARG A 13 -19.81 -18.30 -1.01
C ARG A 13 -20.13 -18.60 0.44
N ALA A 14 -20.92 -17.74 1.05
CA ALA A 14 -21.40 -17.97 2.42
C ALA A 14 -22.21 -19.27 2.57
N ALA A 15 -22.89 -19.71 1.50
CA ALA A 15 -23.65 -20.96 1.49
C ALA A 15 -22.76 -22.21 1.62
N ASP A 16 -21.46 -22.11 1.27
CA ASP A 16 -20.54 -23.24 1.28
C ASP A 16 -19.79 -23.35 2.63
N ALA A 17 -20.14 -22.53 3.63
CA ALA A 17 -19.40 -22.39 4.89
C ALA A 17 -19.22 -23.72 5.63
N ASP A 18 -20.31 -24.47 5.83
CA ASP A 18 -20.30 -25.69 6.62
C ASP A 18 -19.48 -26.79 5.94
N ALA A 19 -19.59 -26.91 4.62
CA ALA A 19 -18.80 -27.84 3.83
C ALA A 19 -17.31 -27.51 3.88
N LEU A 20 -16.96 -26.22 3.80
CA LEU A 20 -15.57 -25.76 3.91
C LEU A 20 -14.99 -25.99 5.32
N VAL A 21 -15.80 -25.81 6.37
CA VAL A 21 -15.40 -26.10 7.75
C VAL A 21 -15.18 -27.60 7.95
N ALA A 22 -16.04 -28.45 7.38
CA ALA A 22 -15.85 -29.90 7.42
C ALA A 22 -14.55 -30.32 6.71
N ALA A 23 -14.34 -29.84 5.47
CA ALA A 23 -13.12 -30.10 4.71
C ALA A 23 -11.85 -29.60 5.42
N ALA A 24 -11.92 -28.46 6.13
CA ALA A 24 -10.81 -27.95 6.94
C ALA A 24 -10.45 -28.89 8.09
N ARG A 25 -11.45 -29.43 8.79
CA ARG A 25 -11.25 -30.37 9.91
C ARG A 25 -10.65 -31.69 9.45
N GLU A 26 -10.98 -32.12 8.24
CA GLU A 26 -10.47 -33.35 7.62
C GLU A 26 -9.11 -33.15 6.94
N GLY A 27 -8.58 -31.91 6.90
CA GLY A 27 -7.33 -31.60 6.21
C GLY A 27 -7.42 -31.68 4.69
N ALA A 28 -8.64 -31.69 4.13
CA ALA A 28 -8.92 -31.84 2.71
C ALA A 28 -8.90 -30.51 1.92
N LEU A 29 -8.51 -29.40 2.55
CA LEU A 29 -8.36 -28.13 1.85
C LEU A 29 -7.06 -28.09 1.04
N GLY A 30 -7.16 -27.79 -0.25
CA GLY A 30 -5.98 -27.61 -1.12
C GLY A 30 -5.11 -26.42 -0.69
N ALA A 31 -3.82 -26.43 -1.05
CA ALA A 31 -2.88 -25.37 -0.68
C ALA A 31 -3.30 -23.98 -1.23
N ALA A 32 -2.90 -22.91 -0.53
CA ALA A 32 -3.06 -21.55 -1.04
C ALA A 32 -2.33 -21.40 -2.37
N GLN A 33 -3.08 -21.07 -3.42
CA GLN A 33 -2.46 -20.71 -4.68
C GLN A 33 -1.91 -19.28 -4.56
N PRO A 34 -0.71 -19.00 -5.09
CA PRO A 34 -0.22 -17.63 -5.15
C PRO A 34 -1.23 -16.77 -5.90
N ALA A 35 -1.53 -15.59 -5.36
CA ALA A 35 -2.44 -14.66 -6.01
C ALA A 35 -1.99 -14.45 -7.47
N PRO A 36 -2.90 -14.53 -8.45
CA PRO A 36 -2.53 -14.33 -9.84
C PRO A 36 -1.85 -12.96 -9.97
N SER A 37 -0.61 -12.97 -10.44
CA SER A 37 0.12 -11.75 -10.76
C SER A 37 -0.52 -11.13 -12.01
N GLY A 38 -1.52 -10.28 -11.82
CA GLY A 38 -2.17 -9.71 -13.00
C GLY A 38 -3.32 -8.77 -12.72
N ARG A 39 -3.04 -7.47 -12.86
CA ARG A 39 -3.71 -6.64 -13.88
C ARG A 39 -2.68 -5.68 -14.48
N HIS A 40 -2.46 -5.77 -15.79
CA HIS A 40 -1.70 -4.79 -16.57
C HIS A 40 -2.60 -3.64 -17.06
N MET A 41 -3.62 -3.29 -16.26
CA MET A 41 -4.42 -2.10 -16.50
C MET A 41 -3.77 -0.92 -15.77
N PRO A 42 -3.78 0.28 -16.36
CA PRO A 42 -3.39 1.50 -15.64
C PRO A 42 -4.16 1.56 -14.34
N TRP A 43 -3.46 1.77 -13.23
CA TRP A 43 -4.12 1.93 -11.94
C TRP A 43 -5.07 3.13 -12.05
N PRO A 44 -6.32 3.02 -11.56
CA PRO A 44 -7.26 4.15 -11.62
C PRO A 44 -6.73 5.43 -10.97
N ASN A 45 -5.77 5.29 -10.05
CA ASN A 45 -5.08 6.38 -9.36
C ASN A 45 -3.59 6.45 -9.75
N ASP A 46 -3.18 6.04 -10.96
CA ASP A 46 -1.80 6.25 -11.43
C ASP A 46 -1.55 7.76 -11.51
N PRO A 47 -0.65 8.33 -10.68
CA PRO A 47 -0.41 9.76 -10.67
C PRO A 47 0.42 10.24 -11.88
N TYR A 48 0.92 9.31 -12.70
CA TYR A 48 1.74 9.64 -13.86
C TYR A 48 0.90 9.79 -15.12
N VAL A 49 1.04 10.95 -15.76
CA VAL A 49 0.45 11.22 -17.07
C VAL A 49 1.13 10.33 -18.13
N LEU A 50 0.33 9.74 -19.02
CA LEU A 50 0.84 8.93 -20.12
C LEU A 50 1.69 9.78 -21.07
N GLY A 51 2.86 9.28 -21.45
CA GLY A 51 3.80 9.98 -22.34
C GLY A 51 4.80 10.89 -21.62
N GLU A 52 4.60 11.20 -20.34
CA GLU A 52 5.53 11.99 -19.54
C GLU A 52 6.56 11.11 -18.81
N PRO A 53 7.78 11.62 -18.53
CA PRO A 53 8.76 10.92 -17.72
C PRO A 53 8.21 10.65 -16.31
N ARG A 54 8.18 9.39 -15.88
CA ARG A 54 7.80 9.04 -14.50
C ARG A 54 8.86 9.49 -13.49
N TYR A 55 8.42 9.67 -12.24
CA TYR A 55 9.26 10.01 -11.09
C TYR A 55 9.96 11.39 -11.17
N GLN A 56 9.31 12.40 -11.76
CA GLN A 56 9.91 13.73 -11.96
C GLN A 56 10.48 14.34 -10.68
N VAL A 57 9.73 14.32 -9.57
CA VAL A 57 10.20 14.85 -8.27
C VAL A 57 11.43 14.11 -7.74
N LEU A 58 11.46 12.78 -7.85
CA LEU A 58 12.62 11.99 -7.45
C LEU A 58 13.84 12.34 -8.32
N ARG A 59 13.64 12.46 -9.64
CA ARG A 59 14.71 12.86 -10.55
C ARG A 59 15.27 14.23 -10.18
N ALA A 60 14.41 15.21 -9.92
CA ALA A 60 14.79 16.55 -9.51
C ALA A 60 15.59 16.57 -8.18
N LEU A 61 15.21 15.74 -7.22
CA LEU A 61 15.95 15.57 -5.96
C LEU A 61 17.34 14.96 -6.19
N LEU A 62 17.44 13.94 -7.05
CA LEU A 62 18.71 13.28 -7.36
C LEU A 62 19.68 14.20 -8.13
N THR A 63 19.14 15.10 -8.97
CA THR A 63 19.95 16.11 -9.68
C THR A 63 20.24 17.35 -8.83
N GLY A 64 19.66 17.45 -7.63
CA GLY A 64 19.78 18.61 -6.76
C GLY A 64 19.06 19.87 -7.27
N SER A 65 18.16 19.73 -8.26
CA SER A 65 17.39 20.86 -8.81
C SER A 65 16.25 21.29 -7.89
N VAL A 66 15.88 20.44 -6.93
CA VAL A 66 14.91 20.72 -5.87
C VAL A 66 15.54 20.35 -4.54
N ALA A 67 15.42 21.23 -3.55
CA ALA A 67 15.94 20.96 -2.21
C ALA A 67 14.94 20.09 -1.40
N PRO A 68 15.41 19.17 -0.53
CA PRO A 68 14.52 18.38 0.32
C PRO A 68 13.58 19.24 1.19
N ALA A 69 14.04 20.41 1.65
CA ALA A 69 13.24 21.35 2.43
C ALA A 69 12.06 21.93 1.63
N GLU A 70 12.23 22.15 0.33
CA GLU A 70 11.17 22.63 -0.57
C GLU A 70 10.06 21.59 -0.69
N VAL A 71 10.42 20.31 -0.84
CA VAL A 71 9.45 19.19 -0.85
C VAL A 71 8.65 19.14 0.45
N ILE A 72 9.29 19.37 1.60
CA ILE A 72 8.60 19.43 2.89
C ILE A 72 7.63 20.62 2.94
N SER A 73 8.01 21.80 2.42
CA SER A 73 7.11 22.95 2.32
C SER A 73 5.88 22.63 1.48
N THR A 74 6.07 22.04 0.29
CA THR A 74 4.97 21.62 -0.57
C THR A 74 4.05 20.62 0.12
N LEU A 75 4.59 19.67 0.90
CA LEU A 75 3.78 18.73 1.68
C LEU A 75 2.98 19.42 2.78
N ILE A 76 3.51 20.46 3.42
CA ILE A 76 2.81 21.25 4.43
C ILE A 76 1.68 22.05 3.76
N GLU A 77 1.99 22.75 2.68
CA GLU A 77 1.03 23.57 1.90
C GLU A 77 -0.11 22.74 1.31
N SER A 78 0.17 21.52 0.85
CA SER A 78 -0.85 20.61 0.32
C SER A 78 -1.90 20.18 1.34
N GLY A 79 -1.63 20.32 2.64
CA GLY A 79 -2.49 19.81 3.70
C GLY A 79 -2.64 18.29 3.71
N LEU A 80 -1.74 17.54 3.07
CA LEU A 80 -1.81 16.07 2.96
C LEU A 80 -1.83 15.41 4.34
N ARG A 81 -2.80 14.53 4.59
CA ARG A 81 -2.97 13.81 5.85
C ARG A 81 -2.76 12.31 5.69
N GLY A 82 -2.22 11.67 6.73
CA GLY A 82 -2.02 10.23 6.75
C GLY A 82 -3.33 9.45 6.62
N MET A 83 -3.42 8.59 5.61
CA MET A 83 -4.62 7.78 5.31
C MET A 83 -4.80 6.55 6.20
N GLY A 84 -3.88 6.30 7.13
CA GLY A 84 -3.90 5.14 8.04
C GLY A 84 -4.88 5.24 9.23
N GLY A 85 -5.73 6.26 9.28
CA GLY A 85 -6.79 6.41 10.29
C GLY A 85 -6.58 7.55 11.30
N ALA A 86 -5.34 7.88 11.66
CA ALA A 86 -5.05 8.98 12.58
C ALA A 86 -5.14 10.39 11.95
N GLY A 87 -5.09 10.50 10.61
CA GLY A 87 -5.24 11.78 9.92
C GLY A 87 -4.14 12.81 10.22
N PHE A 88 -2.99 12.37 10.73
CA PHE A 88 -1.87 13.25 11.10
C PHE A 88 -1.31 13.97 9.86
N PRO A 89 -1.00 15.28 9.91
CA PRO A 89 -0.43 16.02 8.78
C PRO A 89 0.92 15.44 8.34
N THR A 90 1.02 15.06 7.07
CA THR A 90 2.19 14.37 6.51
C THR A 90 3.41 15.29 6.46
N GLY A 91 3.23 16.53 6.00
CA GLY A 91 4.30 17.54 5.97
C GLY A 91 4.90 17.78 7.36
N LYS A 92 4.05 17.93 8.40
CA LYS A 92 4.52 18.12 9.77
C LYS A 92 5.31 16.92 10.30
N LYS A 93 4.87 15.70 9.98
CA LYS A 93 5.62 14.48 10.35
C LYS A 93 7.02 14.48 9.73
N TRP A 94 7.13 14.86 8.46
CA TRP A 94 8.40 14.86 7.73
C TRP A 94 9.34 15.96 8.23
N GLU A 95 8.82 17.15 8.51
CA GLU A 95 9.58 18.24 9.13
C GLU A 95 10.21 17.81 10.47
N LEU A 96 9.42 17.17 11.34
CA LEU A 96 9.90 16.68 12.63
C LEU A 96 11.01 15.63 12.47
N VAL A 97 10.86 14.70 11.51
CA VAL A 97 11.89 13.68 11.22
C VAL A 97 13.15 14.30 10.62
N ALA A 98 13.02 15.29 9.75
CA ALA A 98 14.15 15.99 9.15
C ALA A 98 14.99 16.72 10.23
N ALA A 99 14.33 17.35 11.20
CA ALA A 99 14.98 18.07 12.31
C ALA A 99 15.72 17.17 13.31
N GLN A 100 15.45 15.86 13.34
CA GLN A 100 16.14 14.95 14.25
C GLN A 100 17.62 14.76 13.86
N PRO A 101 18.55 14.78 14.83
CA PRO A 101 19.95 14.45 14.56
C PRO A 101 20.09 12.98 14.17
N GLY A 102 21.11 12.67 13.37
CA GLY A 102 21.40 11.31 12.91
C GLY A 102 21.53 11.23 11.40
N ALA A 103 22.61 10.60 10.94
CA ALA A 103 22.90 10.44 9.52
C ALA A 103 21.97 9.41 8.84
N VAL A 104 21.51 8.41 9.58
CA VAL A 104 20.65 7.34 9.07
C VAL A 104 19.21 7.60 9.50
N LYS A 105 18.30 7.63 8.53
CA LYS A 105 16.85 7.77 8.74
C LYS A 105 16.14 6.66 7.96
N TYR A 106 15.00 6.19 8.48
CA TYR A 106 14.23 5.12 7.87
C TYR A 106 12.86 5.61 7.43
N ALA A 107 12.40 5.12 6.28
CA ALA A 107 11.04 5.31 5.78
C ALA A 107 10.37 3.94 5.65
N ILE A 108 9.20 3.78 6.27
CA ILE A 108 8.43 2.53 6.26
C ILE A 108 7.10 2.80 5.57
N CYS A 109 6.83 2.05 4.50
CA CYS A 109 5.52 2.05 3.84
C CYS A 109 4.65 0.96 4.47
N ASN A 110 3.53 1.36 5.07
CA ASN A 110 2.57 0.40 5.61
C ASN A 110 1.60 -0.04 4.51
N GLY A 111 1.75 -1.29 4.03
CA GLY A 111 0.86 -1.92 3.05
C GLY A 111 -0.20 -2.85 3.65
N ALA A 112 -0.39 -2.86 4.97
CA ALA A 112 -1.37 -3.75 5.59
C ALA A 112 -2.81 -3.31 5.29
N THR A 113 -3.66 -4.24 4.87
CA THR A 113 -5.11 -4.03 4.81
C THR A 113 -5.62 -3.69 6.20
N VAL A 114 -6.09 -2.46 6.40
CA VAL A 114 -6.77 -2.07 7.65
C VAL A 114 -8.08 -2.84 7.73
N VAL A 115 -8.14 -3.86 8.58
CA VAL A 115 -9.36 -4.62 8.86
C VAL A 115 -10.18 -3.86 9.90
N ASN A 116 -10.82 -2.76 9.50
CA ASN A 116 -11.86 -2.15 10.32
C ASN A 116 -13.20 -2.82 9.93
N ARG A 117 -14.02 -3.23 10.91
CA ARG A 117 -15.36 -3.78 10.63
C ARG A 117 -16.12 -2.76 9.76
N GLY A 118 -16.39 -3.11 8.51
CA GLY A 118 -17.23 -2.31 7.61
C GLY A 118 -16.52 -1.34 6.63
N THR A 119 -15.19 -1.14 6.69
CA THR A 119 -14.52 -0.30 5.68
C THR A 119 -13.74 -1.14 4.68
N SER A 120 -14.36 -1.48 3.55
CA SER A 120 -13.66 -2.02 2.38
C SER A 120 -13.02 -0.88 1.59
N ARG A 121 -12.02 -0.19 2.16
CA ARG A 121 -11.17 0.68 1.34
C ARG A 121 -10.19 -0.21 0.59
N HIS A 122 -10.33 -0.26 -0.74
CA HIS A 122 -9.35 -0.89 -1.62
C HIS A 122 -8.02 -0.16 -1.46
N PHE A 123 -7.13 -0.70 -0.64
CA PHE A 123 -5.71 -0.39 -0.74
C PHE A 123 -5.14 -1.33 -1.79
N PRO A 124 -4.70 -0.82 -2.96
CA PRO A 124 -3.93 -1.64 -3.87
C PRO A 124 -2.65 -2.05 -3.14
N VAL A 125 -2.55 -3.33 -2.79
CA VAL A 125 -1.32 -3.91 -2.26
C VAL A 125 -0.25 -3.76 -3.34
N CYS A 126 0.88 -3.15 -3.01
CA CYS A 126 2.09 -3.21 -3.84
C CYS A 126 2.60 -4.66 -3.89
N THR A 127 2.04 -5.50 -4.75
CA THR A 127 2.65 -6.77 -5.16
C THR A 127 3.68 -6.46 -6.24
N GLY A 128 4.92 -6.18 -5.83
CA GLY A 128 6.00 -5.87 -6.77
C GLY A 128 7.39 -5.57 -6.19
N CYS A 129 7.66 -5.84 -4.91
CA CYS A 129 9.02 -5.73 -4.39
C CYS A 129 9.78 -7.05 -4.59
N THR A 130 10.34 -7.26 -5.78
CA THR A 130 11.46 -8.19 -5.94
C THR A 130 12.73 -7.49 -5.46
N VAL A 131 13.24 -7.93 -4.31
CA VAL A 131 14.61 -7.59 -3.89
C VAL A 131 15.54 -8.41 -4.78
N GLY A 132 16.19 -7.75 -5.73
CA GLY A 132 17.26 -8.38 -6.51
C GLY A 132 18.44 -8.75 -5.60
N PRO A 133 19.16 -9.86 -5.86
CA PRO A 133 20.36 -10.19 -5.12
C PRO A 133 21.45 -9.12 -5.35
N ARG A 134 22.22 -8.90 -4.29
CA ARG A 134 23.34 -7.94 -4.20
C ARG A 134 24.43 -8.20 -5.24
#